data_AF-A0AAX6GZY6-F1
#
_entry.id   AF-A0AAX6GZY6-F1
#
_cell.length_a   1.000
_cell.length_b   1.000
_cell.length_c   1.000
_cell.angle_alpha   90.00
_cell.angle_beta   90.00
_cell.angle_gamma   90.00
#
_symmetry.space_group_name_H-M   'P 1'
#
loop_
_entity.id
_entity.type
_entity.pdbx_description
1 polymer ?
#
loop_
_entity_poly.entity_id
_entity_poly.type
_entity_poly.pdbx_seq_one_letter_code
_entity_poly.pdbx_strand_id
1 'polypeptide(L)'
;MEMREYFLKGDLPFGKIRRRRWWRMATTTAGGMEEEELKRINYVHYKHTDSCSSSRWNSRESFEYMYGRPWETVSRFYSGLVRSGGRGGCTSLSDALFPSALLKHKPPNIIENMHELEDPKLRVLPREGRAGRWERMTFKIILSYHGGSFDGWQKQPGLNTVQGLVEKALGRFVDDRKAQQLRDNNLPVEGCALVAGRTDKGVTALQQVCSFYTWRKDVTSVDIKDAINDAATGILTALFVAEVPRVFHPNFAAKWRRYFYIFPLDDGDQGKISAGQRDYSVTYDDNDNMMEIQTKHDEDESLLAGNNGGKDLDTGTKPRNFSIRKVNKLLCQLEGKYLSYRMFARDTKASRSTGPATECFMFHARAVETNLPGANQVHSLRVMCVELVANRFLRKMVRVLVATAIREAAAGAEDDALLKLMDATCRRATAPPAPPEGLCLVDVGYGEFDPDNCLIV
;
A
#
# COMPACT_ATOMS: atom_id res chain seq x y z
N MET A 1 17.48 -40.26 31.81
CA MET A 1 16.52 -41.23 31.25
C MET A 1 16.19 -40.73 29.85
N GLU A 2 17.13 -40.91 28.93
CA GLU A 2 17.23 -42.03 27.96
C GLU A 2 16.34 -41.72 26.74
N MET A 3 16.83 -41.59 25.50
CA MET A 3 18.09 -41.99 24.87
C MET A 3 18.54 -40.95 23.82
N ARG A 4 19.85 -40.67 23.84
CA ARG A 4 20.66 -40.18 22.71
C ARG A 4 21.04 -41.37 21.80
N GLU A 5 21.62 -41.05 20.64
CA GLU A 5 22.15 -41.95 19.58
C GLU A 5 21.06 -42.40 18.60
N TYR A 6 21.16 -42.15 17.30
CA TYR A 6 22.23 -42.57 16.39
C TYR A 6 22.58 -41.50 15.33
N PHE A 7 23.89 -41.24 15.20
CA PHE A 7 24.52 -40.62 14.04
C PHE A 7 25.13 -41.72 13.15
N LEU A 8 25.16 -41.47 11.84
CA LEU A 8 26.14 -41.96 10.83
C LEU A 8 26.28 -43.47 10.55
N LYS A 9 25.95 -43.87 9.31
CA LYS A 9 26.86 -44.52 8.33
C LYS A 9 26.12 -44.91 7.04
N GLY A 10 26.77 -44.69 5.89
CA GLY A 10 26.68 -45.61 4.74
C GLY A 10 25.82 -45.21 3.53
N ASP A 11 26.45 -44.50 2.59
CA ASP A 11 26.54 -44.79 1.14
C ASP A 11 25.34 -45.19 0.25
N LEU A 12 25.07 -44.28 -0.73
CA LEU A 12 24.77 -44.48 -2.17
C LEU A 12 23.39 -45.03 -2.63
N PRO A 13 22.94 -44.87 -3.91
CA PRO A 13 23.23 -43.87 -4.97
C PRO A 13 21.94 -43.30 -5.68
N PHE A 14 22.17 -42.51 -6.72
CA PHE A 14 21.21 -42.01 -7.74
C PHE A 14 20.11 -42.99 -8.20
N GLY A 15 18.90 -42.50 -8.48
CA GLY A 15 17.94 -43.18 -9.36
C GLY A 15 16.51 -42.62 -9.38
N LYS A 16 16.10 -42.03 -10.51
CA LYS A 16 14.70 -41.74 -10.87
C LYS A 16 13.81 -42.96 -10.60
N ILE A 17 12.54 -42.78 -10.19
CA ILE A 17 11.33 -43.35 -10.85
C ILE A 17 10.04 -43.21 -9.99
N ARG A 18 9.02 -42.66 -10.67
CA ARG A 18 7.55 -42.87 -10.61
C ARG A 18 6.71 -42.57 -9.36
N ARG A 19 5.84 -41.57 -9.56
CA ARG A 19 4.42 -41.53 -9.13
C ARG A 19 3.75 -42.91 -9.17
N ARG A 20 3.13 -43.34 -8.06
CA ARG A 20 1.72 -43.80 -8.00
C ARG A 20 1.32 -44.29 -6.59
N ARG A 21 0.09 -43.92 -6.22
CA ARG A 21 -0.87 -44.63 -5.34
C ARG A 21 -0.47 -44.91 -3.89
N TRP A 22 -0.79 -43.96 -3.02
CA TRP A 22 -1.29 -44.23 -1.67
C TRP A 22 -2.52 -43.35 -1.43
N TRP A 23 -3.67 -43.79 -1.95
CA TRP A 23 -5.00 -43.34 -1.53
C TRP A 23 -5.87 -44.59 -1.49
N ARG A 24 -5.89 -45.25 -0.33
CA ARG A 24 -6.92 -46.16 0.16
C ARG A 24 -6.45 -46.68 1.52
N MET A 25 -7.03 -46.10 2.56
CA MET A 25 -7.41 -46.72 3.85
C MET A 25 -7.44 -45.64 4.92
N ALA A 26 -8.59 -44.97 5.00
CA ALA A 26 -9.10 -44.34 6.22
C ALA A 26 -10.56 -43.92 5.94
N THR A 27 -11.42 -44.91 5.77
CA THR A 27 -12.86 -44.72 5.92
C THR A 27 -13.32 -45.75 6.91
N THR A 28 -13.47 -45.37 8.17
CA THR A 28 -14.52 -45.88 9.06
C THR A 28 -14.73 -44.88 10.20
N THR A 29 -15.99 -44.51 10.41
CA THR A 29 -16.58 -43.87 11.60
C THR A 29 -16.19 -42.44 11.97
N ALA A 30 -16.74 -41.47 11.23
CA ALA A 30 -17.36 -40.23 11.75
C ALA A 30 -18.02 -39.46 10.57
N GLY A 31 -18.82 -40.15 9.76
CA GLY A 31 -19.53 -39.55 8.62
C GLY A 31 -20.99 -39.41 8.97
N GLY A 32 -21.49 -38.18 9.08
CA GLY A 32 -22.92 -37.94 9.21
C GLY A 32 -23.33 -36.51 9.51
N MET A 33 -22.54 -35.73 10.27
CA MET A 33 -22.95 -34.37 10.70
C MET A 33 -22.17 -33.21 10.07
N GLU A 34 -20.90 -33.38 9.68
CA GLU A 34 -20.11 -32.25 9.14
C GLU A 34 -20.39 -31.94 7.65
N GLU A 35 -20.87 -32.92 6.87
CA GLU A 35 -21.06 -32.76 5.42
C GLU A 35 -22.38 -32.05 5.04
N GLU A 36 -23.37 -32.06 5.95
CA GLU A 36 -24.62 -31.29 5.79
C GLU A 36 -24.50 -29.86 6.32
N GLU A 37 -23.66 -29.61 7.33
CA GLU A 37 -23.44 -28.27 7.89
C GLU A 37 -22.55 -27.41 6.95
N LEU A 38 -21.62 -28.03 6.23
CA LEU A 38 -20.85 -27.39 5.14
C LEU A 38 -21.72 -27.02 3.91
N LYS A 39 -22.93 -27.58 3.78
CA LYS A 39 -23.90 -27.24 2.72
C LYS A 39 -24.81 -26.06 3.07
N ARG A 40 -24.70 -25.48 4.27
CA ARG A 40 -25.48 -24.31 4.71
C ARG A 40 -24.66 -23.04 4.92
N ILE A 41 -23.46 -22.96 4.36
CA ILE A 41 -22.85 -21.65 4.13
C ILE A 41 -23.56 -21.05 2.92
N ASN A 42 -24.63 -20.28 3.18
CA ASN A 42 -25.24 -19.40 2.19
C ASN A 42 -24.19 -18.36 1.77
N TYR A 43 -23.38 -18.71 0.78
CA TYR A 43 -22.50 -17.79 0.11
C TYR A 43 -23.36 -16.73 -0.58
N VAL A 44 -23.25 -15.48 -0.15
CA VAL A 44 -23.81 -14.35 -0.91
C VAL A 44 -23.11 -14.34 -2.26
N HIS A 45 -23.82 -14.78 -3.29
CA HIS A 45 -23.32 -14.79 -4.65
C HIS A 45 -23.34 -13.34 -5.13
N TYR A 46 -22.19 -12.66 -5.12
CA TYR A 46 -22.07 -11.34 -5.72
C TYR A 46 -22.55 -11.41 -7.18
N LYS A 47 -23.72 -10.83 -7.44
CA LYS A 47 -24.24 -10.68 -8.79
C LYS A 47 -23.80 -9.30 -9.26
N HIS A 48 -23.09 -9.26 -10.38
CA HIS A 48 -22.72 -8.02 -11.07
C HIS A 48 -23.94 -7.16 -11.46
N THR A 49 -25.15 -7.70 -11.28
CA THR A 49 -26.47 -7.08 -11.47
C THR A 49 -27.08 -6.48 -10.21
N ASP A 50 -26.38 -6.47 -9.07
CA ASP A 50 -26.85 -5.73 -7.89
C ASP A 50 -27.06 -4.27 -8.28
N SER A 51 -28.28 -3.78 -8.09
CA SER A 51 -28.78 -2.54 -8.66
C SER A 51 -27.92 -1.35 -8.23
N CYS A 52 -27.12 -0.87 -9.17
CA CYS A 52 -26.53 0.46 -9.14
C CYS A 52 -27.39 1.40 -9.96
N SER A 53 -27.27 2.71 -9.72
CA SER A 53 -27.90 3.72 -10.57
C SER A 53 -27.48 3.61 -12.05
N SER A 54 -26.31 3.02 -12.31
CA SER A 54 -25.78 2.78 -13.66
C SER A 54 -25.00 1.47 -13.76
N SER A 55 -24.81 0.99 -14.98
CA SER A 55 -24.04 -0.22 -15.28
C SER A 55 -22.55 -0.07 -14.92
N ARG A 56 -22.02 -1.02 -14.14
CA ARG A 56 -20.59 -1.08 -13.78
C ARG A 56 -19.70 -1.34 -15.00
N TRP A 57 -18.47 -0.81 -14.95
CA TRP A 57 -17.42 -1.21 -15.88
C TRP A 57 -16.98 -2.66 -15.63
N ASN A 58 -16.78 -3.41 -16.70
CA ASN A 58 -16.12 -4.70 -16.65
C ASN A 58 -14.60 -4.53 -16.44
N SER A 59 -13.87 -5.63 -16.30
CA SER A 59 -12.42 -5.58 -16.05
C SER A 59 -11.63 -4.89 -17.18
N ARG A 60 -12.03 -5.06 -18.43
CA ARG A 60 -11.36 -4.44 -19.58
C ARG A 60 -11.63 -2.94 -19.62
N GLU A 61 -12.89 -2.53 -19.48
CA GLU A 61 -13.29 -1.12 -19.45
C GLU A 61 -12.64 -0.38 -18.27
N SER A 62 -12.59 -1.02 -17.10
CA SER A 62 -11.90 -0.46 -15.93
C SER A 62 -10.40 -0.28 -16.21
N PHE A 63 -9.77 -1.24 -16.90
CA PHE A 63 -8.36 -1.13 -17.28
C PHE A 63 -8.16 0.02 -18.28
N GLU A 64 -8.92 0.06 -19.37
CA GLU A 64 -8.81 1.10 -20.40
C GLU A 64 -9.04 2.51 -19.80
N TYR A 65 -10.03 2.66 -18.92
CA TYR A 65 -10.32 3.91 -18.24
C TYR A 65 -9.18 4.38 -17.32
N MET A 66 -8.61 3.47 -16.53
CA MET A 66 -7.56 3.83 -15.57
C MET A 66 -6.22 4.08 -16.25
N TYR A 67 -5.84 3.24 -17.22
CA TYR A 67 -4.54 3.33 -17.90
C TYR A 67 -4.51 4.41 -18.99
N GLY A 68 -5.67 4.89 -19.44
CA GLY A 68 -5.77 5.97 -20.43
C GLY A 68 -5.45 7.38 -19.89
N ARG A 69 -5.19 7.54 -18.59
CA ARG A 69 -4.92 8.83 -17.95
C ARG A 69 -3.48 9.33 -18.21
N PRO A 70 -3.21 10.65 -18.13
CA PRO A 70 -1.89 11.23 -18.37
C PRO A 70 -0.90 11.00 -17.21
N TRP A 71 -0.43 9.75 -17.05
CA TRP A 71 0.45 9.30 -15.96
C TRP A 71 1.85 9.94 -15.97
N GLU A 72 2.29 10.45 -17.12
CA GLU A 72 3.61 11.04 -17.29
C GLU A 72 3.86 12.24 -16.36
N THR A 73 2.83 13.07 -16.15
CA THR A 73 2.92 14.24 -15.26
C THR A 73 3.06 13.81 -13.80
N VAL A 74 2.32 12.79 -13.37
CA VAL A 74 2.40 12.21 -12.02
C VAL A 74 3.75 11.55 -11.78
N SER A 75 4.24 10.79 -12.76
CA SER A 75 5.56 10.15 -12.70
C SER A 75 6.68 11.20 -12.58
N ARG A 76 6.61 12.29 -13.35
CA ARG A 76 7.57 13.41 -13.27
C ARG A 76 7.52 14.11 -11.93
N PHE A 77 6.32 14.35 -11.38
CA PHE A 77 6.15 14.93 -10.04
C PHE A 77 6.85 14.10 -8.97
N TYR A 78 6.60 12.79 -8.94
CA TYR A 78 7.27 11.89 -7.99
C TYR A 78 8.79 11.83 -8.21
N SER A 79 9.25 11.83 -9.46
CA SER A 79 10.68 11.90 -9.77
C SER A 79 11.32 13.18 -9.21
N GLY A 80 10.62 14.31 -9.30
CA GLY A 80 11.02 15.58 -8.70
C GLY A 80 11.18 15.49 -7.18
N LEU A 81 10.17 14.93 -6.49
CA LEU A 81 10.20 14.74 -5.03
C LEU A 81 11.36 13.85 -4.56
N VAL A 82 11.63 12.75 -5.26
CA VAL A 82 12.75 11.85 -4.92
C VAL A 82 14.09 12.57 -5.10
N ARG A 83 14.23 13.37 -6.16
CA ARG A 83 15.46 14.13 -6.45
C ARG A 83 15.70 15.29 -5.50
N SER A 84 14.65 15.96 -5.02
CA SER A 84 14.78 17.06 -4.04
C SER A 84 15.13 16.52 -2.64
N GLY A 85 14.51 15.42 -2.23
CA GLY A 85 14.82 14.74 -0.96
C GLY A 85 16.29 14.35 -0.80
N GLY A 86 16.99 14.08 -1.91
CA GLY A 86 18.43 13.79 -1.92
C GLY A 86 19.36 15.00 -1.80
N ARG A 87 18.87 16.24 -1.99
CA ARG A 87 19.68 17.47 -1.93
C ARG A 87 19.55 18.24 -0.61
N GLY A 88 18.93 17.65 0.42
CA GLY A 88 18.68 18.31 1.71
C GLY A 88 17.57 19.38 1.68
N GLY A 89 16.94 19.61 0.52
CA GLY A 89 15.73 20.42 0.39
C GLY A 89 14.50 19.53 0.42
N CYS A 90 13.85 19.40 1.58
CA CYS A 90 12.65 18.57 1.69
C CYS A 90 11.42 19.42 1.40
N THR A 91 10.98 19.50 0.15
CA THR A 91 9.58 19.82 -0.13
C THR A 91 8.79 18.58 0.23
N SER A 92 8.05 18.60 1.34
CA SER A 92 7.23 17.46 1.73
C SER A 92 6.12 17.24 0.70
N LEU A 93 5.61 16.00 0.59
CA LEU A 93 4.48 15.69 -0.29
C LEU A 93 3.28 16.61 0.00
N SER A 94 3.05 16.92 1.28
CA SER A 94 2.05 17.89 1.72
C SER A 94 2.35 19.30 1.24
N ASP A 95 3.58 19.81 1.41
CA ASP A 95 3.90 21.18 0.97
C ASP A 95 3.74 21.35 -0.55
N ALA A 96 4.01 20.27 -1.31
CA ALA A 96 3.92 20.28 -2.76
C ALA A 96 2.48 20.20 -3.30
N LEU A 97 1.54 19.58 -2.57
CA LEU A 97 0.15 19.33 -3.02
C LEU A 97 -0.90 20.16 -2.27
N PHE A 98 -0.59 20.57 -1.04
CA PHE A 98 -1.48 21.27 -0.12
C PHE A 98 -0.73 22.45 0.50
N PRO A 99 -0.54 23.55 -0.25
CA PRO A 99 -0.01 24.78 0.31
C PRO A 99 -0.83 25.19 1.54
N SER A 100 -0.16 25.72 2.56
CA SER A 100 -0.58 25.93 3.96
C SER A 100 -1.97 26.54 4.23
N ALA A 101 -2.71 27.01 3.22
CA ALA A 101 -4.08 27.50 3.33
C ALA A 101 -5.15 26.40 3.58
N LEU A 102 -4.83 25.12 3.36
CA LEU A 102 -5.80 24.01 3.49
C LEU A 102 -5.55 23.07 4.69
N LEU A 103 -4.47 23.25 5.44
CA LEU A 103 -4.07 22.38 6.54
C LEU A 103 -4.36 23.07 7.89
N LYS A 104 -5.29 22.52 8.69
CA LYS A 104 -5.55 22.99 10.08
C LYS A 104 -4.35 22.75 11.00
N HIS A 105 -3.53 21.75 10.68
CA HIS A 105 -2.30 21.41 11.39
C HIS A 105 -1.20 21.15 10.35
N LYS A 106 -0.01 21.72 10.56
CA LYS A 106 1.16 21.36 9.76
C LYS A 106 1.51 19.92 10.16
N PRO A 107 1.45 18.92 9.27
CA PRO A 107 1.91 17.58 9.63
C PRO A 107 3.39 17.72 10.04
N PRO A 108 3.84 17.04 11.10
CA PRO A 108 5.23 17.11 11.53
C PRO A 108 6.11 16.81 10.32
N ASN A 109 7.23 17.55 10.21
CA ASN A 109 8.15 17.33 9.11
C ASN A 109 8.42 15.82 9.04
N ILE A 110 8.27 15.22 7.86
CA ILE A 110 8.46 13.76 7.68
C ILE A 110 9.91 13.34 8.03
N ILE A 111 10.79 14.30 8.33
CA ILE A 111 12.15 14.13 8.85
C ILE A 111 12.20 14.08 10.40
N GLU A 112 11.27 14.69 11.13
CA GLU A 112 11.31 14.75 12.60
C GLU A 112 10.93 13.40 13.25
N ASN A 113 10.07 12.61 12.61
CA ASN A 113 9.75 11.23 13.05
C ASN A 113 10.87 10.20 12.77
N MET A 114 12.04 10.62 12.25
CA MET A 114 13.17 9.73 11.92
C MET A 114 13.84 9.13 13.17
N HIS A 115 13.77 9.80 14.32
CA HIS A 115 14.58 9.51 15.50
C HIS A 115 13.99 8.49 16.48
N GLU A 116 12.68 8.28 16.49
CA GLU A 116 12.08 7.53 17.57
C GLU A 116 11.74 6.09 17.15
N LEU A 117 12.67 5.19 17.45
CA LEU A 117 12.26 3.87 17.94
C LEU A 117 11.64 4.10 19.33
N GLU A 118 10.38 4.52 19.36
CA GLU A 118 9.63 4.79 20.60
C GLU A 118 9.53 3.55 21.49
N ASP A 119 9.63 2.35 20.90
CA ASP A 119 9.67 1.10 21.66
C ASP A 119 10.93 1.05 22.54
N PRO A 120 10.78 1.05 23.89
CA PRO A 120 11.91 0.96 24.82
C PRO A 120 12.80 -0.27 24.57
N LYS A 121 12.27 -1.33 23.95
CA LYS A 121 13.01 -2.56 23.60
C LYS A 121 13.88 -2.39 22.36
N LEU A 122 13.66 -1.35 21.56
CA LEU A 122 14.40 -1.03 20.34
C LEU A 122 15.40 0.13 20.52
N ARG A 123 15.43 0.76 21.70
CA ARG A 123 16.48 1.71 22.06
C ARG A 123 17.82 0.99 22.20
N VAL A 124 18.88 1.60 21.68
CA VAL A 124 20.26 1.08 21.82
C VAL A 124 20.65 1.21 23.29
N LEU A 125 20.44 0.14 24.07
CA LEU A 125 20.98 0.06 25.42
C LEU A 125 22.52 -0.11 25.36
N PRO A 126 23.26 0.36 26.38
CA PRO A 126 24.69 0.07 26.51
C PRO A 126 24.93 -1.44 26.42
N ARG A 127 26.08 -1.81 25.83
CA ARG A 127 26.45 -3.16 25.39
C ARG A 127 26.48 -4.20 26.53
N GLU A 128 25.32 -4.67 26.97
CA GLU A 128 25.17 -5.86 27.81
C GLU A 128 24.29 -6.89 27.10
N GLY A 129 24.87 -7.59 26.11
CA GLY A 129 24.12 -8.59 25.35
C GLY A 129 25.00 -9.46 24.45
N ARG A 130 25.31 -10.68 24.93
CA ARG A 130 26.00 -11.79 24.23
C ARG A 130 27.26 -11.38 23.46
N ALA A 131 28.36 -11.20 24.18
CA ALA A 131 29.69 -11.09 23.61
C ALA A 131 30.08 -12.37 22.83
N GLY A 132 30.84 -12.19 21.74
CA GLY A 132 31.50 -13.28 21.02
C GLY A 132 31.14 -13.40 19.54
N ARG A 133 31.36 -14.60 18.97
CA ARG A 133 31.29 -14.95 17.53
C ARG A 133 30.00 -14.55 16.79
N TRP A 134 28.93 -14.18 17.50
CA TRP A 134 27.60 -13.91 16.94
C TRP A 134 27.19 -12.45 16.97
N GLU A 135 28.06 -11.55 17.44
CA GLU A 135 27.76 -10.14 17.61
C GLU A 135 27.81 -9.40 16.26
N ARG A 136 26.64 -9.19 15.64
CA ARG A 136 26.49 -8.44 14.39
C ARG A 136 25.96 -7.02 14.65
N MET A 137 26.39 -6.06 13.84
CA MET A 137 25.77 -4.75 13.74
C MET A 137 24.54 -4.84 12.82
N THR A 138 23.46 -4.17 13.17
CA THR A 138 22.24 -4.10 12.36
C THR A 138 21.88 -2.65 12.15
N PHE A 139 21.53 -2.28 10.91
CA PHE A 139 21.25 -0.92 10.52
C PHE A 139 19.83 -0.83 9.96
N LYS A 140 19.08 0.19 10.40
CA LYS A 140 17.85 0.67 9.75
C LYS A 140 18.26 1.70 8.70
N ILE A 141 17.72 1.56 7.50
CA ILE A 141 17.99 2.43 6.36
C ILE A 141 16.65 2.93 5.84
N ILE A 142 16.52 4.24 5.65
CA ILE A 142 15.35 4.88 5.05
C ILE A 142 15.73 5.31 3.63
N LEU A 143 15.01 4.77 2.65
CA LEU A 143 15.26 4.95 1.22
C LEU A 143 14.13 5.73 0.55
N SER A 144 14.52 6.63 -0.34
CA SER A 144 13.66 7.26 -1.33
C SER A 144 14.03 6.76 -2.71
N TYR A 145 13.07 6.40 -3.56
CA TYR A 145 13.31 6.00 -4.94
C TYR A 145 12.10 6.20 -5.84
N HIS A 146 12.37 6.54 -7.10
CA HIS A 146 11.33 6.67 -8.14
C HIS A 146 10.99 5.32 -8.75
N GLY A 147 9.72 4.93 -8.68
CA GLY A 147 9.26 3.60 -9.08
C GLY A 147 9.41 3.30 -10.56
N GLY A 148 9.37 4.33 -11.42
CA GLY A 148 9.53 4.19 -12.87
C GLY A 148 10.94 3.75 -13.30
N SER A 149 11.92 3.86 -12.40
CA SER A 149 13.32 3.47 -12.67
C SER A 149 13.64 2.01 -12.34
N PHE A 150 12.70 1.26 -11.75
CA PHE A 150 12.93 -0.10 -11.24
C PHE A 150 11.80 -1.07 -11.60
N ASP A 151 12.15 -2.35 -11.72
CA ASP A 151 11.22 -3.48 -11.86
C ASP A 151 10.57 -3.90 -10.52
N GLY A 152 10.47 -2.97 -9.59
CA GLY A 152 9.96 -3.15 -8.22
C GLY A 152 11.07 -3.37 -7.20
N TRP A 153 10.66 -3.69 -5.96
CA TRP A 153 11.62 -3.88 -4.87
C TRP A 153 12.40 -5.20 -5.00
N GLN A 154 11.68 -6.32 -5.05
CA GLN A 154 12.23 -7.66 -4.79
C GLN A 154 13.23 -8.07 -5.86
N LYS A 155 14.44 -8.49 -5.45
CA LYS A 155 15.46 -9.02 -6.35
C LYS A 155 14.93 -10.20 -7.18
N GLN A 156 15.12 -10.11 -8.49
CA GLN A 156 14.76 -11.13 -9.48
C GLN A 156 15.86 -11.24 -10.54
N PRO A 157 16.12 -12.43 -11.11
CA PRO A 157 17.16 -12.60 -12.12
C PRO A 157 16.93 -11.71 -13.36
N GLY A 158 17.97 -10.99 -13.79
CA GLY A 158 17.97 -10.18 -15.02
C GLY A 158 17.16 -8.89 -14.97
N LEU A 159 16.60 -8.50 -13.82
CA LEU A 159 15.79 -7.29 -13.66
C LEU A 159 16.50 -6.23 -12.83
N ASN A 160 16.21 -4.95 -13.11
CA ASN A 160 16.74 -3.83 -12.35
C ASN A 160 15.85 -3.54 -11.13
N THR A 161 16.21 -4.06 -9.97
CA THR A 161 15.37 -3.94 -8.76
C THR A 161 16.07 -3.15 -7.67
N VAL A 162 15.27 -2.49 -6.83
CA VAL A 162 15.80 -1.70 -5.70
C VAL A 162 16.64 -2.56 -4.76
N GLN A 163 16.13 -3.73 -4.39
CA GLN A 163 16.86 -4.66 -3.52
C GLN A 163 18.18 -5.10 -4.16
N GLY A 164 18.20 -5.44 -5.45
CA GLY A 164 19.42 -5.88 -6.12
C GLY A 164 20.50 -4.80 -6.13
N LEU A 165 20.12 -3.54 -6.38
CA LEU A 165 21.05 -2.42 -6.36
C LEU A 165 21.59 -2.15 -4.95
N VAL A 166 20.71 -2.12 -3.95
CA VAL A 166 21.10 -1.90 -2.54
C VAL A 166 22.00 -3.04 -2.05
N GLU A 167 21.65 -4.29 -2.29
CA GLU A 167 22.45 -5.45 -1.88
C GLU A 167 23.82 -5.46 -2.56
N LYS A 168 23.90 -5.09 -3.84
CA LYS A 168 25.17 -4.92 -4.56
C LYS A 168 26.03 -3.82 -3.94
N ALA A 169 25.46 -2.66 -3.64
CA ALA A 169 26.17 -1.53 -3.02
C ALA A 169 26.73 -1.88 -1.64
N LEU A 170 25.97 -2.65 -0.85
CA LEU A 170 26.33 -3.09 0.49
C LEU A 170 27.25 -4.32 0.52
N GLY A 171 27.53 -4.92 -0.64
CA GLY A 171 28.44 -6.07 -0.76
C GLY A 171 29.83 -5.81 -0.18
N ARG A 172 30.32 -4.56 -0.25
CA ARG A 172 31.61 -4.14 0.31
C ARG A 172 31.70 -4.24 1.85
N PHE A 173 30.55 -4.33 2.52
CA PHE A 173 30.45 -4.43 3.98
C PHE A 173 30.18 -5.86 4.46
N VAL A 174 30.11 -6.84 3.55
CA VAL A 174 30.04 -8.26 3.92
C VAL A 174 31.35 -8.66 4.60
N ASP A 175 31.27 -9.47 5.65
CA ASP A 175 32.46 -9.93 6.39
C ASP A 175 33.32 -10.87 5.54
N ASP A 176 34.64 -10.87 5.78
CA ASP A 176 35.60 -11.59 4.95
C ASP A 176 35.33 -13.10 4.86
N ARG A 177 34.88 -13.72 5.96
CA ARG A 177 34.54 -15.15 5.98
C ARG A 177 33.35 -15.43 5.10
N LYS A 178 32.29 -14.62 5.19
CA LYS A 178 31.12 -14.76 4.32
C LYS A 178 31.45 -14.44 2.87
N ALA A 179 32.26 -13.42 2.62
CA ALA A 179 32.71 -13.05 1.29
C ALA A 179 33.54 -14.18 0.66
N GLN A 180 34.43 -14.81 1.42
CA GLN A 180 35.18 -15.99 0.96
C GLN A 180 34.25 -17.16 0.66
N GLN A 181 33.31 -17.48 1.56
CA GLN A 181 32.31 -18.52 1.32
C GLN A 181 31.50 -18.27 0.03
N LEU A 182 31.11 -17.03 -0.25
CA LEU A 182 30.38 -16.69 -1.48
C LEU A 182 31.27 -16.89 -2.72
N ARG A 183 32.53 -16.44 -2.67
CA ARG A 183 33.51 -16.66 -3.74
C ARG A 183 33.76 -18.14 -4.03
N ASP A 184 33.97 -18.95 -3.00
CA ASP A 184 34.21 -20.40 -3.13
C ASP A 184 33.03 -21.14 -3.80
N ASN A 185 31.81 -20.58 -3.71
CA ASN A 185 30.60 -21.11 -4.33
C ASN A 185 30.24 -20.42 -5.66
N ASN A 186 31.13 -19.58 -6.22
CA ASN A 186 30.88 -18.76 -7.41
C ASN A 186 29.61 -17.89 -7.31
N LEU A 187 29.31 -17.38 -6.10
CA LEU A 187 28.18 -16.49 -5.83
C LEU A 187 28.66 -15.03 -5.73
N PRO A 188 27.82 -14.05 -6.12
CA PRO A 188 28.17 -12.64 -5.99
C PRO A 188 28.28 -12.23 -4.52
N VAL A 189 29.25 -11.36 -4.21
CA VAL A 189 29.43 -10.79 -2.86
C VAL A 189 28.48 -9.61 -2.70
N GLU A 190 27.32 -9.87 -2.09
CA GLU A 190 26.25 -8.90 -1.90
C GLU A 190 25.76 -8.91 -0.44
N GLY A 191 25.29 -7.77 0.02
CA GLY A 191 24.61 -7.65 1.31
C GLY A 191 23.26 -8.38 1.32
N CYS A 192 22.66 -8.48 2.51
CA CYS A 192 21.33 -9.04 2.69
C CYS A 192 20.40 -7.94 3.20
N ALA A 193 19.45 -7.49 2.37
CA ALA A 193 18.52 -6.44 2.74
C ALA A 193 17.11 -7.01 3.01
N LEU A 194 16.55 -6.67 4.18
CA LEU A 194 15.14 -6.92 4.51
C LEU A 194 14.33 -5.64 4.35
N VAL A 195 13.03 -5.72 4.06
CA VAL A 195 12.19 -4.52 3.77
C VAL A 195 10.90 -4.50 4.57
N ALA A 196 10.39 -3.30 4.87
CA ALA A 196 9.14 -3.07 5.57
C ALA A 196 7.91 -3.49 4.75
N GLY A 197 7.95 -3.28 3.43
CA GLY A 197 6.93 -3.74 2.49
C GLY A 197 7.47 -3.75 1.07
N ARG A 198 7.12 -4.78 0.29
CA ARG A 198 7.52 -4.85 -1.13
C ARG A 198 6.65 -3.92 -1.96
N THR A 199 7.29 -3.13 -2.82
CA THR A 199 6.63 -2.34 -3.87
C THR A 199 6.65 -3.12 -5.20
N ASP A 200 5.56 -3.04 -5.97
CA ASP A 200 5.49 -3.57 -7.33
C ASP A 200 6.27 -2.64 -8.30
N LYS A 201 6.55 -3.10 -9.52
CA LYS A 201 7.12 -2.28 -10.61
C LYS A 201 6.30 -0.99 -10.81
N GLY A 202 6.99 0.14 -10.96
CA GLY A 202 6.39 1.45 -11.17
C GLY A 202 5.99 2.21 -9.90
N VAL A 203 5.96 1.55 -8.72
CA VAL A 203 5.54 2.17 -7.46
C VAL A 203 6.70 2.95 -6.82
N THR A 204 6.49 4.24 -6.58
CA THR A 204 7.47 5.12 -5.91
C THR A 204 7.47 4.88 -4.41
N ALA A 205 8.59 5.16 -3.74
CA ALA A 205 8.62 5.27 -2.29
C ALA A 205 9.41 6.49 -1.85
N LEU A 206 8.86 7.27 -0.92
CA LEU A 206 9.53 8.43 -0.34
C LEU A 206 10.35 8.05 0.89
N GLN A 207 9.81 7.18 1.75
CA GLN A 207 10.49 6.68 2.94
C GLN A 207 10.25 5.17 3.14
N GLN A 208 10.72 4.37 2.19
CA GLN A 208 10.79 2.92 2.38
C GLN A 208 11.82 2.58 3.46
N VAL A 209 11.49 1.64 4.34
CA VAL A 209 12.42 1.19 5.38
C VAL A 209 12.96 -0.18 5.06
N CYS A 210 14.28 -0.30 5.03
CA CYS A 210 14.97 -1.58 4.95
C CYS A 210 15.97 -1.74 6.09
N SER A 211 16.46 -2.96 6.26
CA SER A 211 17.57 -3.23 7.19
C SER A 211 18.67 -4.05 6.54
N PHE A 212 19.88 -3.80 7.00
CA PHE A 212 21.11 -4.49 6.63
C PHE A 212 21.85 -4.90 7.90
N TYR A 213 22.60 -5.99 7.86
CA TYR A 213 23.45 -6.38 8.97
C TYR A 213 24.82 -6.84 8.48
N THR A 214 25.83 -6.64 9.32
CA THR A 214 27.20 -7.10 9.07
C THR A 214 27.89 -7.51 10.38
N TRP A 215 28.87 -8.40 10.29
CA TRP A 215 29.77 -8.74 11.40
C TRP A 215 31.02 -7.87 11.45
N ARG A 216 31.24 -7.00 10.45
CA ARG A 216 32.26 -5.96 10.51
C ARG A 216 31.90 -4.94 11.58
N LYS A 217 32.92 -4.52 12.34
CA LYS A 217 32.78 -3.59 13.48
C LYS A 217 33.21 -2.16 13.17
N ASP A 218 33.84 -1.98 12.01
CA ASP A 218 34.38 -0.73 11.50
C ASP A 218 33.43 0.01 10.55
N VAL A 219 32.25 -0.56 10.28
CA VAL A 219 31.26 0.03 9.37
C VAL A 219 30.40 1.04 10.11
N THR A 220 30.33 2.26 9.60
CA THR A 220 29.51 3.34 10.15
C THR A 220 28.21 3.54 9.36
N SER A 221 27.26 4.29 9.93
CA SER A 221 26.03 4.69 9.23
C SER A 221 26.30 5.57 8.01
N VAL A 222 27.35 6.38 8.06
CA VAL A 222 27.79 7.25 6.96
C VAL A 222 28.29 6.40 5.80
N ASP A 223 29.14 5.40 6.07
CA ASP A 223 29.65 4.49 5.03
C ASP A 223 28.52 3.80 4.25
N ILE A 224 27.50 3.33 4.96
CA ILE A 224 26.32 2.69 4.37
C ILE A 224 25.52 3.68 3.52
N LYS A 225 25.30 4.88 4.04
CA LYS A 225 24.55 5.93 3.34
C LYS A 225 25.24 6.33 2.03
N ASP A 226 26.53 6.63 2.10
CA ASP A 226 27.34 7.02 0.94
C ASP A 226 27.40 5.89 -0.08
N ALA A 227 27.59 4.65 0.40
CA ALA A 227 27.64 3.49 -0.47
C ALA A 227 26.40 3.29 -1.33
N ILE A 228 25.22 3.55 -0.77
CA ILE A 228 23.94 3.46 -1.46
C ILE A 228 23.74 4.66 -2.40
N ASN A 229 24.08 5.87 -1.95
CA ASN A 229 23.90 7.10 -2.73
C ASN A 229 24.81 7.16 -3.97
N ASP A 230 26.04 6.64 -3.86
CA ASP A 230 26.98 6.53 -4.97
C ASP A 230 26.52 5.53 -6.03
N ALA A 231 25.75 4.51 -5.63
CA ALA A 231 25.32 3.45 -6.53
C ALA A 231 24.19 3.88 -7.49
N ALA A 232 23.42 4.93 -7.17
CA ALA A 232 22.23 5.32 -7.94
C ALA A 232 21.84 6.80 -7.77
N THR A 233 22.80 7.72 -7.98
CA THR A 233 22.59 9.16 -7.80
C THR A 233 21.36 9.68 -8.56
N GLY A 234 20.45 10.35 -7.85
CA GLY A 234 19.25 10.99 -8.43
C GLY A 234 18.12 10.04 -8.82
N ILE A 235 18.27 8.74 -8.57
CA ILE A 235 17.25 7.70 -8.82
C ILE A 235 16.82 7.03 -7.50
N LEU A 236 17.79 6.78 -6.63
CA LEU A 236 17.61 6.23 -5.29
C LEU A 236 18.51 6.98 -4.30
N THR A 237 18.01 7.20 -3.10
CA THR A 237 18.74 7.93 -2.05
C THR A 237 18.48 7.29 -0.69
N ALA A 238 19.55 6.99 0.04
CA ALA A 238 19.51 6.75 1.47
C ALA A 238 19.37 8.08 2.21
N LEU A 239 18.16 8.36 2.71
CA LEU A 239 17.84 9.57 3.46
C LEU A 239 18.50 9.51 4.85
N PHE A 240 18.36 8.37 5.52
CA PHE A 240 18.79 8.17 6.91
C PHE A 240 19.28 6.74 7.13
N VAL A 241 20.32 6.60 7.95
CA VAL A 241 20.87 5.31 8.39
C VAL A 241 21.18 5.40 9.88
N ALA A 242 20.71 4.42 10.65
CA ALA A 242 21.02 4.31 12.08
C ALA A 242 21.28 2.87 12.47
N GLU A 243 22.20 2.68 13.42
CA GLU A 243 22.34 1.40 14.10
C GLU A 243 21.10 1.11 14.95
N VAL A 244 20.64 -0.14 14.91
CA VAL A 244 19.46 -0.61 15.62
C VAL A 244 19.73 -1.97 16.26
N PRO A 245 18.97 -2.36 17.29
CA PRO A 245 19.14 -3.66 17.91
C PRO A 245 19.00 -4.82 16.90
N ARG A 246 19.73 -5.89 17.14
CA ARG A 246 19.74 -7.12 16.31
C ARG A 246 18.33 -7.69 16.03
N VAL A 247 17.40 -7.47 16.95
CA VAL A 247 16.01 -7.95 16.91
C VAL A 247 15.12 -7.15 15.96
N PHE A 248 15.57 -5.98 15.50
CA PHE A 248 14.80 -5.15 14.57
C PHE A 248 14.56 -5.87 13.25
N HIS A 249 13.29 -5.97 12.87
CA HIS A 249 12.87 -6.46 11.56
C HIS A 249 11.94 -5.43 10.91
N PRO A 250 12.29 -4.86 9.74
CA PRO A 250 11.58 -3.70 9.19
C PRO A 250 10.11 -4.00 8.87
N ASN A 251 9.78 -5.24 8.47
CA ASN A 251 8.39 -5.67 8.24
C ASN A 251 7.61 -5.95 9.53
N PHE A 252 8.11 -6.83 10.38
CA PHE A 252 7.37 -7.33 11.53
C PHE A 252 7.30 -6.34 12.71
N ALA A 253 8.26 -5.40 12.80
CA ALA A 253 8.21 -4.34 13.79
C ALA A 253 7.32 -3.15 13.34
N ALA A 254 7.01 -3.03 12.05
CA ALA A 254 6.23 -1.91 11.55
C ALA A 254 4.75 -2.05 11.96
N LYS A 255 4.24 -1.01 12.63
CA LYS A 255 2.88 -0.93 13.15
C LYS A 255 1.89 -0.39 12.11
N TRP A 256 2.34 0.49 11.21
CA TRP A 256 1.52 1.04 10.14
C TRP A 256 2.35 1.44 8.91
N ARG A 257 1.67 1.56 7.77
CA ARG A 257 2.23 2.07 6.51
C ARG A 257 1.25 3.08 5.92
N ARG A 258 1.74 4.18 5.36
CA ARG A 258 0.94 5.15 4.62
C ARG A 258 1.22 5.04 3.13
N TYR A 259 0.16 4.88 2.35
CA TYR A 259 0.22 4.98 0.90
C TYR A 259 -0.57 6.20 0.44
N PHE A 260 -0.05 6.85 -0.59
CA PHE A 260 -0.69 7.96 -1.27
C PHE A 260 -0.84 7.62 -2.75
N TYR A 261 -2.00 7.91 -3.31
CA TYR A 261 -2.29 7.65 -4.71
C TYR A 261 -2.75 8.94 -5.40
N ILE A 262 -2.09 9.32 -6.49
CA ILE A 262 -2.47 10.47 -7.33
C ILE A 262 -3.11 9.92 -8.60
N PHE A 263 -4.37 10.27 -8.87
CA PHE A 263 -5.11 9.89 -10.06
C PHE A 263 -5.39 11.14 -10.91
N PRO A 264 -4.87 11.23 -12.15
CA PRO A 264 -5.19 12.33 -13.05
C PRO A 264 -6.67 12.36 -13.45
N LEU A 265 -7.25 13.55 -13.48
CA LEU A 265 -8.63 13.79 -13.89
C LEU A 265 -8.65 14.48 -15.26
N ASP A 266 -9.66 14.16 -16.07
CA ASP A 266 -9.93 14.87 -17.32
C ASP A 266 -11.06 15.90 -17.10
N ASP A 267 -11.16 16.89 -17.98
CA ASP A 267 -12.21 17.94 -17.93
C ASP A 267 -13.63 17.35 -17.95
N GLY A 268 -13.78 16.17 -18.55
CA GLY A 268 -15.03 15.41 -18.61
C GLY A 268 -15.48 14.84 -17.26
N ASP A 269 -14.59 14.58 -16.29
CA ASP A 269 -14.92 13.89 -15.03
C ASP A 269 -15.79 14.73 -14.06
N GLN A 270 -16.29 15.89 -14.49
CA GLN A 270 -17.30 16.64 -13.73
C GLN A 270 -18.68 15.95 -13.78
N GLY A 271 -19.20 15.62 -12.60
CA GLY A 271 -20.63 15.82 -12.38
C GLY A 271 -20.86 17.33 -12.28
N LYS A 272 -21.83 17.85 -13.05
CA LYS A 272 -22.19 19.28 -13.08
C LYS A 272 -22.14 19.89 -11.68
N ILE A 273 -21.18 20.79 -11.44
CA ILE A 273 -21.27 21.73 -10.33
C ILE A 273 -22.38 22.69 -10.74
N SER A 274 -23.56 22.56 -10.12
CA SER A 274 -24.52 23.66 -10.10
C SER A 274 -23.77 24.86 -9.55
N ALA A 275 -23.67 25.92 -10.35
CA ALA A 275 -23.15 27.21 -9.94
C ALA A 275 -23.82 27.62 -8.62
N GLY A 276 -23.02 27.56 -7.57
CA GLY A 276 -23.44 27.74 -6.17
C GLY A 276 -22.19 27.95 -5.34
N GLN A 277 -21.31 28.79 -5.86
CA GLN A 277 -20.22 29.42 -5.12
C GLN A 277 -20.89 30.23 -4.00
N ARG A 278 -20.87 29.70 -2.78
CA ARG A 278 -20.99 30.54 -1.59
C ARG A 278 -19.67 30.42 -0.85
N ASP A 279 -18.96 31.53 -0.86
CA ASP A 279 -17.82 31.82 -0.02
C ASP A 279 -18.16 31.46 1.43
N TYR A 280 -17.30 30.66 2.05
CA TYR A 280 -17.29 30.51 3.50
C TYR A 280 -16.53 31.69 4.09
N SER A 281 -17.23 32.78 4.38
CA SER A 281 -16.76 33.76 5.35
C SER A 281 -17.35 33.39 6.72
N VAL A 282 -16.52 32.81 7.60
CA VAL A 282 -16.87 32.65 9.01
C VAL A 282 -16.41 33.91 9.74
N THR A 283 -17.35 34.76 10.12
CA THR A 283 -17.14 35.78 11.15
C THR A 283 -17.57 35.19 12.48
N TYR A 284 -16.65 35.13 13.44
CA TYR A 284 -16.98 34.84 14.84
C TYR A 284 -17.63 36.10 15.43
N ASP A 285 -18.78 35.93 16.06
CA ASP A 285 -19.31 36.91 17.00
C ASP A 285 -19.41 36.27 18.37
N ASP A 286 -18.75 36.90 19.33
CA ASP A 286 -18.77 36.57 20.75
C ASP A 286 -20.16 36.94 21.28
N ASN A 287 -20.99 35.95 21.55
CA ASN A 287 -21.92 35.97 22.69
C ASN A 287 -22.58 34.61 22.88
N ASP A 288 -22.40 34.07 24.09
CA ASP A 288 -23.16 32.94 24.62
C ASP A 288 -24.67 33.12 24.40
N ASN A 289 -25.25 32.33 23.50
CA ASN A 289 -26.60 31.80 23.67
C ASN A 289 -26.92 30.64 22.71
N MET A 290 -27.45 29.57 23.29
CA MET A 290 -28.12 28.45 22.63
C MET A 290 -29.33 28.94 21.81
N MET A 291 -29.48 28.46 20.56
CA MET A 291 -30.76 28.53 19.83
C MET A 291 -31.00 27.28 18.98
N GLU A 292 -32.25 26.81 19.04
CA GLU A 292 -32.79 25.59 18.45
C GLU A 292 -32.67 25.52 16.92
N ILE A 293 -32.40 24.30 16.40
CA ILE A 293 -32.49 23.98 14.97
C ILE A 293 -33.97 23.72 14.63
N GLN A 294 -34.62 24.66 13.93
CA GLN A 294 -35.89 24.41 13.26
C GLN A 294 -35.66 23.81 11.87
N THR A 295 -35.97 22.53 11.70
CA THR A 295 -36.10 21.86 10.40
C THR A 295 -37.35 22.34 9.68
N LYS A 296 -37.20 22.97 8.51
CA LYS A 296 -38.29 23.08 7.52
C LYS A 296 -38.25 21.87 6.60
N HIS A 297 -39.30 21.05 6.71
CA HIS A 297 -39.73 20.13 5.67
C HIS A 297 -40.29 20.96 4.51
N ASP A 298 -39.73 20.78 3.31
CA ASP A 298 -40.46 21.10 2.09
C ASP A 298 -40.60 19.78 1.30
N GLU A 299 -41.86 19.37 1.21
CA GLU A 299 -42.38 18.33 0.34
C GLU A 299 -42.28 18.81 -1.10
N ASP A 300 -41.69 18.01 -1.98
CA ASP A 300 -41.98 18.08 -3.42
C ASP A 300 -42.08 16.64 -3.93
N GLU A 301 -43.26 16.09 -3.68
CA GLU A 301 -43.77 14.88 -4.30
C GLU A 301 -44.38 15.25 -5.67
N SER A 302 -44.17 14.36 -6.64
CA SER A 302 -44.84 14.31 -7.95
C SER A 302 -44.31 15.25 -9.05
N LEU A 303 -43.64 14.64 -10.04
CA LEU A 303 -44.17 14.50 -11.38
C LEU A 303 -43.38 13.40 -12.11
N LEU A 304 -44.08 12.66 -12.98
CA LEU A 304 -43.66 11.51 -13.81
C LEU A 304 -44.07 10.11 -13.31
N ALA A 305 -45.39 9.90 -13.20
CA ALA A 305 -45.99 8.60 -13.47
C ALA A 305 -46.47 8.55 -14.93
N GLY A 306 -46.02 7.55 -15.69
CA GLY A 306 -46.57 7.27 -17.03
C GLY A 306 -45.68 6.45 -17.95
N ASN A 307 -45.42 5.18 -17.65
CA ASN A 307 -45.77 4.03 -18.52
C ASN A 307 -45.07 2.73 -18.07
N ASN A 308 -45.89 1.70 -17.85
CA ASN A 308 -45.48 0.31 -17.74
C ASN A 308 -45.12 -0.23 -19.14
N GLY A 309 -43.93 -0.83 -19.26
CA GLY A 309 -43.54 -1.63 -20.42
C GLY A 309 -42.05 -1.96 -20.39
N GLY A 310 -41.72 -3.22 -20.10
CA GLY A 310 -40.40 -3.87 -20.30
C GLY A 310 -39.14 -3.03 -20.13
N LYS A 311 -38.46 -3.15 -18.98
CA LYS A 311 -37.06 -2.69 -18.83
C LYS A 311 -36.14 -3.61 -19.64
N ASP A 312 -36.03 -3.34 -20.93
CA ASP A 312 -34.80 -3.65 -21.66
C ASP A 312 -33.66 -2.87 -21.00
N LEU A 313 -32.60 -3.58 -20.60
CA LEU A 313 -31.35 -2.96 -20.16
C LEU A 313 -30.83 -2.12 -21.32
N ASP A 314 -31.03 -0.81 -21.21
CA ASP A 314 -30.48 0.16 -22.12
C ASP A 314 -28.97 -0.10 -22.28
N THR A 315 -28.55 -0.40 -23.51
CA THR A 315 -27.14 -0.55 -23.91
C THR A 315 -26.48 0.83 -24.06
N GLY A 316 -26.92 1.77 -23.23
CA GLY A 316 -26.43 3.13 -23.13
C GLY A 316 -25.00 3.19 -22.61
N THR A 317 -24.23 4.13 -23.14
CA THR A 317 -22.85 4.43 -22.78
C THR A 317 -22.67 4.47 -21.27
N LYS A 318 -21.84 3.57 -20.73
CA LYS A 318 -21.57 3.50 -19.28
C LYS A 318 -20.99 4.83 -18.79
N PRO A 319 -21.36 5.30 -17.58
CA PRO A 319 -20.87 6.57 -17.06
C PRO A 319 -19.35 6.54 -16.98
N ARG A 320 -18.70 7.57 -17.51
CA ARG A 320 -17.24 7.77 -17.40
C ARG A 320 -16.86 8.76 -16.31
N ASN A 321 -17.83 9.52 -15.80
CA ASN A 321 -17.59 10.55 -14.80
C ASN A 321 -17.92 10.01 -13.41
N PHE A 322 -17.23 10.52 -12.38
CA PHE A 322 -17.51 10.18 -11.00
C PHE A 322 -17.29 11.39 -10.09
N SER A 323 -17.97 11.40 -8.95
CA SER A 323 -17.76 12.44 -7.94
C SER A 323 -16.66 12.02 -6.98
N ILE A 324 -15.65 12.88 -6.78
CA ILE A 324 -14.58 12.65 -5.79
C ILE A 324 -15.17 12.61 -4.37
N ARG A 325 -16.21 13.41 -4.09
CA ARG A 325 -16.95 13.34 -2.82
C ARG A 325 -17.54 11.95 -2.61
N LYS A 326 -18.03 11.30 -3.67
CA LYS A 326 -18.54 9.93 -3.60
C LYS A 326 -17.43 8.91 -3.37
N VAL A 327 -16.28 9.07 -4.03
CA VAL A 327 -15.09 8.22 -3.77
C VAL A 327 -14.64 8.36 -2.31
N ASN A 328 -14.57 9.58 -1.78
CA ASN A 328 -14.23 9.83 -0.39
C ASN A 328 -15.22 9.15 0.58
N LYS A 329 -16.53 9.29 0.33
CA LYS A 329 -17.59 8.63 1.11
C LYS A 329 -17.45 7.11 1.13
N LEU A 330 -17.12 6.49 0.00
CA LEU A 330 -16.90 5.05 -0.09
C LEU A 330 -15.67 4.62 0.73
N LEU A 331 -14.57 5.38 0.65
CA LEU A 331 -13.31 5.06 1.32
C LEU A 331 -13.39 5.27 2.84
N CYS A 332 -14.05 6.32 3.31
CA CYS A 332 -14.16 6.61 4.74
C CYS A 332 -14.90 5.52 5.51
N GLN A 333 -15.82 4.78 4.86
CA GLN A 333 -16.50 3.63 5.48
C GLN A 333 -15.53 2.50 5.90
N LEU A 334 -14.32 2.48 5.34
CA LEU A 334 -13.31 1.46 5.66
C LEU A 334 -12.56 1.76 6.95
N GLU A 335 -12.58 2.99 7.45
CA GLU A 335 -11.85 3.39 8.66
C GLU A 335 -12.33 2.61 9.90
N GLY A 336 -11.39 2.13 10.69
CA GLY A 336 -11.67 1.30 11.86
C GLY A 336 -12.15 -0.12 11.52
N LYS A 337 -12.07 -0.55 10.25
CA LYS A 337 -12.49 -1.90 9.81
C LYS A 337 -11.31 -2.78 9.46
N TYR A 338 -11.52 -4.09 9.61
CA TYR A 338 -10.62 -5.13 9.13
C TYR A 338 -11.02 -5.55 7.71
N LEU A 339 -10.09 -5.42 6.78
CA LEU A 339 -10.26 -5.79 5.38
C LEU A 339 -9.63 -7.16 5.12
N SER A 340 -10.44 -8.09 4.61
CA SER A 340 -9.99 -9.45 4.29
C SER A 340 -9.18 -9.50 2.99
N TYR A 341 -8.10 -10.29 3.00
CA TYR A 341 -7.25 -10.51 1.83
C TYR A 341 -7.97 -11.06 0.59
N ARG A 342 -9.11 -11.73 0.75
CA ARG A 342 -9.72 -12.52 -0.33
C ARG A 342 -10.09 -11.67 -1.54
N MET A 343 -10.67 -10.49 -1.30
CA MET A 343 -11.29 -9.67 -2.35
C MET A 343 -10.39 -8.56 -2.90
N PHE A 344 -9.59 -7.94 -2.03
CA PHE A 344 -8.79 -6.76 -2.40
C PHE A 344 -7.33 -7.08 -2.72
N ALA A 345 -6.80 -8.27 -2.38
CA ALA A 345 -5.45 -8.65 -2.79
C ALA A 345 -5.42 -9.39 -4.13
N ARG A 346 -4.27 -9.32 -4.82
CA ARG A 346 -4.01 -10.06 -6.08
C ARG A 346 -2.67 -10.81 -6.00
N ASP A 347 -2.56 -11.86 -6.81
CA ASP A 347 -1.34 -12.65 -7.04
C ASP A 347 -0.69 -13.25 -5.78
N THR A 348 -1.46 -13.38 -4.70
CA THR A 348 -1.14 -14.23 -3.56
C THR A 348 -1.64 -15.64 -3.84
N LYS A 349 -0.73 -16.64 -3.83
CA LYS A 349 -1.11 -18.05 -3.99
C LYS A 349 -2.12 -18.43 -2.91
N ALA A 350 -3.29 -18.91 -3.31
CA ALA A 350 -4.32 -19.40 -2.40
C ALA A 350 -3.77 -20.50 -1.48
N SER A 351 -2.78 -21.30 -1.91
CA SER A 351 -2.22 -22.40 -1.12
C SER A 351 -1.43 -22.01 0.14
N ARG A 352 -1.26 -20.71 0.45
CA ARG A 352 -0.75 -20.25 1.76
C ARG A 352 -1.88 -19.85 2.73
N SER A 353 -3.13 -20.17 2.40
CA SER A 353 -4.34 -19.80 3.15
C SER A 353 -4.77 -20.80 4.23
N THR A 354 -3.90 -21.71 4.67
CA THR A 354 -4.17 -22.52 5.86
C THR A 354 -3.87 -21.68 7.09
N GLY A 355 -4.91 -21.04 7.63
CA GLY A 355 -4.85 -20.11 8.77
C GLY A 355 -5.94 -19.03 8.67
N PRO A 356 -6.19 -18.26 9.75
CA PRO A 356 -7.10 -17.13 9.69
C PRO A 356 -6.69 -16.17 8.56
N ALA A 357 -7.68 -15.48 8.01
CA ALA A 357 -7.44 -14.53 6.93
C ALA A 357 -6.35 -13.53 7.34
N THR A 358 -5.40 -13.24 6.44
CA THR A 358 -4.54 -12.08 6.68
C THR A 358 -5.41 -10.85 6.57
N GLU A 359 -5.60 -10.16 7.69
CA GLU A 359 -6.44 -8.97 7.77
C GLU A 359 -5.60 -7.69 7.75
N CYS A 360 -6.20 -6.65 7.20
CA CYS A 360 -5.66 -5.30 7.11
C CYS A 360 -6.59 -4.38 7.91
N PHE A 361 -6.13 -3.84 9.03
CA PHE A 361 -6.86 -2.83 9.79
C PHE A 361 -6.59 -1.46 9.19
N MET A 362 -7.65 -0.79 8.71
CA MET A 362 -7.55 0.55 8.12
C MET A 362 -7.66 1.61 9.21
N PHE A 363 -6.60 2.39 9.40
CA PHE A 363 -6.60 3.51 10.33
C PHE A 363 -7.20 4.76 9.70
N HIS A 364 -6.87 5.03 8.44
CA HIS A 364 -7.28 6.23 7.74
C HIS A 364 -7.48 5.97 6.25
N ALA A 365 -8.54 6.55 5.67
CA ALA A 365 -8.86 6.45 4.26
C ALA A 365 -9.64 7.69 3.81
N ARG A 366 -8.99 8.54 3.00
CA ARG A 366 -9.58 9.78 2.48
C ARG A 366 -9.22 10.00 1.02
N ALA A 367 -10.07 10.74 0.32
CA ALA A 367 -9.83 11.23 -1.03
C ALA A 367 -10.20 12.70 -1.16
N VAL A 368 -9.35 13.48 -1.84
CA VAL A 368 -9.54 14.90 -2.08
C VAL A 368 -9.13 15.28 -3.50
N GLU A 369 -9.70 16.35 -4.01
CA GLU A 369 -9.28 16.95 -5.26
C GLU A 369 -8.19 18.00 -4.99
N THR A 370 -7.15 18.02 -5.82
CA THR A 370 -6.15 19.09 -5.81
C THR A 370 -5.57 19.29 -7.21
N ASN A 371 -4.67 20.26 -7.34
CA ASN A 371 -3.98 20.61 -8.55
C ASN A 371 -2.50 20.23 -8.42
N LEU A 372 -2.03 19.38 -9.32
CA LEU A 372 -0.62 19.01 -9.42
C LEU A 372 0.13 20.15 -10.13
N PRO A 373 1.18 20.73 -9.53
CA PRO A 373 1.94 21.80 -10.14
C PRO A 373 2.63 21.31 -11.42
N GLY A 374 2.40 22.01 -12.53
CA GLY A 374 3.07 21.74 -13.80
C GLY A 374 4.55 22.15 -13.77
N ALA A 375 5.37 21.50 -14.60
CA ALA A 375 6.82 21.73 -14.67
C ALA A 375 7.21 23.19 -14.96
N ASN A 376 6.33 23.98 -15.60
CA ASN A 376 6.56 25.39 -15.94
C ASN A 376 5.54 26.35 -15.30
N GLN A 377 4.76 25.93 -14.28
CA GLN A 377 3.69 26.74 -13.65
C GLN A 377 2.55 27.25 -14.56
N VAL A 378 2.59 27.03 -15.89
CA VAL A 378 1.58 27.55 -16.83
C VAL A 378 0.28 26.73 -16.85
N HIS A 379 0.34 25.42 -16.57
CA HIS A 379 -0.84 24.55 -16.50
C HIS A 379 -0.74 23.62 -15.29
N SER A 380 -1.71 23.67 -14.39
CA SER A 380 -1.87 22.70 -13.31
C SER A 380 -2.73 21.54 -13.77
N LEU A 381 -2.31 20.31 -13.48
CA LEU A 381 -3.11 19.12 -13.78
C LEU A 381 -4.05 18.85 -12.60
N ARG A 382 -5.35 18.82 -12.87
CA ARG A 382 -6.35 18.43 -11.88
C ARG A 382 -6.18 16.96 -11.52
N VAL A 383 -6.10 16.64 -10.23
CA VAL A 383 -5.88 15.28 -9.74
C VAL A 383 -6.79 14.96 -8.55
N MET A 384 -7.16 13.69 -8.42
CA MET A 384 -7.69 13.14 -7.19
C MET A 384 -6.55 12.48 -6.41
N CYS A 385 -6.36 12.90 -5.18
CA CYS A 385 -5.43 12.32 -4.23
C CYS A 385 -6.16 11.39 -3.28
N VAL A 386 -5.61 10.21 -3.00
CA VAL A 386 -6.13 9.25 -2.03
C VAL A 386 -5.04 8.90 -1.02
N GLU A 387 -5.32 9.09 0.26
CA GLU A 387 -4.46 8.66 1.36
C GLU A 387 -5.07 7.43 2.02
N LEU A 388 -4.26 6.38 2.20
CA LEU A 388 -4.63 5.18 2.94
C LEU A 388 -3.54 4.86 3.97
N VAL A 389 -3.93 4.72 5.23
CA VAL A 389 -3.06 4.26 6.32
C VAL A 389 -3.64 3.00 6.94
N ALA A 390 -2.82 1.95 7.01
CA ALA A 390 -3.23 0.68 7.61
C ALA A 390 -2.07 0.02 8.33
N ASN A 391 -2.39 -0.95 9.19
CA ASN A 391 -1.35 -1.72 9.87
C ASN A 391 -0.46 -2.49 8.89
N ARG A 392 -1.06 -2.99 7.81
CA ARG A 392 -0.38 -3.66 6.71
C ARG A 392 -1.23 -3.61 5.45
N PHE A 393 -0.58 -3.62 4.29
CA PHE A 393 -1.26 -3.82 3.02
C PHE A 393 -0.79 -5.12 2.37
N LEU A 394 -1.73 -5.77 1.69
CA LEU A 394 -1.45 -6.96 0.90
C LEU A 394 -1.07 -6.57 -0.53
N ARG A 395 -0.52 -7.53 -1.28
CA ARG A 395 -0.04 -7.28 -2.64
C ARG A 395 -1.17 -6.73 -3.52
N LYS A 396 -0.91 -5.59 -4.16
CA LYS A 396 -1.82 -4.81 -5.02
C LYS A 396 -3.08 -4.25 -4.33
N MET A 397 -3.20 -4.39 -3.01
CA MET A 397 -4.44 -4.05 -2.30
C MET A 397 -4.85 -2.60 -2.43
N VAL A 398 -3.92 -1.66 -2.21
CA VAL A 398 -4.16 -0.22 -2.37
C VAL A 398 -4.70 0.10 -3.77
N ARG A 399 -4.05 -0.44 -4.81
CA ARG A 399 -4.41 -0.19 -6.21
C ARG A 399 -5.78 -0.76 -6.57
N VAL A 400 -6.16 -1.90 -5.98
CA VAL A 400 -7.50 -2.49 -6.17
C VAL A 400 -8.56 -1.66 -5.44
N LEU A 401 -8.27 -1.18 -4.22
CA LEU A 401 -9.19 -0.32 -3.46
C LEU A 401 -9.48 0.97 -4.23
N VAL A 402 -8.45 1.68 -4.69
CA VAL A 402 -8.59 2.93 -5.47
C VAL A 402 -9.42 2.70 -6.73
N ALA A 403 -9.06 1.69 -7.54
CA ALA A 403 -9.79 1.41 -8.78
C ALA A 403 -11.25 1.00 -8.52
N THR A 404 -11.51 0.23 -7.46
CA THR A 404 -12.85 -0.21 -7.11
C THR A 404 -13.69 0.96 -6.60
N ALA A 405 -13.13 1.84 -5.76
CA ALA A 405 -13.82 3.01 -5.26
C ALA A 405 -14.26 3.96 -6.40
N ILE A 406 -13.38 4.22 -7.36
CA ILE A 406 -13.69 5.00 -8.56
C ILE A 406 -14.79 4.33 -9.38
N ARG A 407 -14.70 3.02 -9.65
CA ARG A 407 -15.71 2.28 -10.43
C ARG A 407 -17.08 2.30 -9.76
N GLU A 408 -17.14 2.07 -8.45
CA GLU A 408 -18.41 2.08 -7.70
C GLU A 408 -18.98 3.50 -7.59
N ALA A 409 -18.12 4.53 -7.48
CA ALA A 409 -18.56 5.92 -7.55
C ALA A 409 -19.15 6.29 -8.92
N ALA A 410 -18.51 5.85 -10.01
CA ALA A 410 -19.01 6.06 -11.37
C ALA A 410 -20.34 5.33 -11.63
N ALA A 411 -20.52 4.13 -11.06
CA ALA A 411 -21.78 3.39 -11.12
C ALA A 411 -22.88 3.97 -10.21
N GLY A 412 -22.55 4.94 -9.36
CA GLY A 412 -23.46 5.47 -8.33
C GLY A 412 -23.94 4.36 -7.38
N ALA A 413 -23.01 3.53 -6.89
CA ALA A 413 -23.28 2.55 -5.86
C ALA A 413 -23.61 3.21 -4.51
N GLU A 414 -24.14 2.46 -3.56
CA GLU A 414 -24.40 2.93 -2.19
C GLU A 414 -23.09 3.20 -1.42
N ASP A 415 -23.15 4.02 -0.36
CA ASP A 415 -21.96 4.46 0.39
C ASP A 415 -21.21 3.28 1.07
N ASP A 416 -21.89 2.18 1.37
CA ASP A 416 -21.34 0.96 1.97
C ASP A 416 -20.88 -0.09 0.92
N ALA A 417 -20.85 0.25 -0.37
CA ALA A 417 -20.58 -0.70 -1.43
C ALA A 417 -19.22 -1.41 -1.27
N LEU A 418 -18.17 -0.69 -0.82
CA LEU A 418 -16.86 -1.32 -0.58
C LEU A 418 -16.88 -2.32 0.58
N LEU A 419 -17.72 -2.09 1.59
CA LEU A 419 -17.91 -3.02 2.71
C LEU A 419 -18.65 -4.28 2.25
N LYS A 420 -19.74 -4.11 1.49
CA LYS A 420 -20.48 -5.23 0.88
C LYS A 420 -19.59 -6.11 -0.01
N LEU A 421 -18.63 -5.49 -0.71
CA LEU A 421 -17.66 -6.21 -1.53
C LEU A 421 -16.64 -7.04 -0.73
N MET A 422 -16.50 -6.83 0.59
CA MET A 422 -15.64 -7.67 1.44
C MET A 422 -16.16 -9.09 1.56
N ASP A 423 -17.49 -9.25 1.58
CA ASP A 423 -18.18 -10.54 1.72
C ASP A 423 -18.34 -11.26 0.38
N ALA A 424 -17.90 -10.64 -0.72
CA ALA A 424 -17.97 -11.24 -2.03
C ALA A 424 -17.13 -12.53 -2.09
N THR A 425 -17.57 -13.45 -2.94
CA THR A 425 -16.91 -14.75 -3.15
C THR A 425 -16.01 -14.79 -4.38
N CYS A 426 -16.07 -13.74 -5.22
CA CYS A 426 -15.38 -13.69 -6.49
C CYS A 426 -14.53 -12.42 -6.63
N ARG A 427 -13.26 -12.59 -7.01
CA ARG A 427 -12.35 -11.47 -7.29
C ARG A 427 -12.82 -10.53 -8.41
N ARG A 428 -13.71 -10.99 -9.30
CA ARG A 428 -14.34 -10.16 -10.34
C ARG A 428 -15.27 -9.09 -9.75
N ALA A 429 -15.65 -9.23 -8.48
CA ALA A 429 -16.43 -8.25 -7.76
C ALA A 429 -15.68 -6.93 -7.55
N THR A 430 -14.35 -6.94 -7.60
CA THR A 430 -13.52 -5.73 -7.49
C THR A 430 -12.87 -5.37 -8.83
N ALA A 431 -12.51 -4.10 -9.00
CA ALA A 431 -11.83 -3.65 -10.21
C ALA A 431 -10.42 -4.27 -10.34
N PRO A 432 -9.83 -4.31 -11.54
CA PRO A 432 -8.41 -4.57 -11.70
C PRO A 432 -7.58 -3.51 -10.95
N PRO A 433 -6.33 -3.82 -10.55
CA PRO A 433 -5.46 -2.84 -9.90
C PRO A 433 -5.24 -1.60 -10.76
N ALA A 434 -5.44 -0.41 -10.18
CA ALA A 434 -5.09 0.88 -10.79
C ALA A 434 -3.61 0.93 -11.23
N PRO A 435 -3.20 1.81 -12.15
CA PRO A 435 -1.80 1.95 -12.59
C PRO A 435 -0.82 2.19 -11.41
N PRO A 436 0.38 1.56 -11.42
CA PRO A 436 1.34 1.70 -10.31
C PRO A 436 1.97 3.10 -10.22
N GLU A 437 2.01 3.86 -11.31
CA GLU A 437 2.66 5.17 -11.44
C GLU A 437 2.06 6.22 -10.49
N GLY A 438 0.76 6.09 -10.18
CA GLY A 438 0.07 6.94 -9.21
C GLY A 438 0.38 6.60 -7.75
N LEU A 439 0.85 5.38 -7.46
CA LEU A 439 1.03 4.89 -6.10
C LEU A 439 2.41 5.25 -5.53
N CYS A 440 2.40 5.77 -4.32
CA CYS A 440 3.59 6.06 -3.53
C CYS A 440 3.48 5.45 -2.12
N LEU A 441 4.50 4.72 -1.67
CA LEU A 441 4.71 4.47 -0.24
C LEU A 441 5.31 5.75 0.38
N VAL A 442 4.55 6.43 1.22
CA VAL A 442 4.99 7.68 1.84
C VAL A 442 5.98 7.37 2.96
N ASP A 443 5.53 6.61 3.96
CA ASP A 443 6.31 6.27 5.15
C ASP A 443 5.81 5.00 5.86
N VAL A 444 6.60 4.56 6.83
CA VAL A 444 6.38 3.36 7.65
C VAL A 444 6.62 3.71 9.11
N GLY A 445 5.61 3.50 9.94
CA GLY A 445 5.70 3.75 11.38
C GLY A 445 6.04 2.52 12.21
N TYR A 446 6.80 2.77 13.26
CA TYR A 446 7.18 1.79 14.28
C TYR A 446 6.61 2.14 15.67
N GLY A 447 6.15 3.38 15.87
CA GLY A 447 5.33 3.85 16.99
C GLY A 447 3.83 3.71 16.71
N GLU A 448 3.00 4.05 17.70
CA GLU A 448 1.54 4.05 17.51
C GLU A 448 1.14 4.98 16.35
N PHE A 449 0.00 4.70 15.74
CA PHE A 449 -0.51 5.58 14.69
C PHE A 449 -1.21 6.77 15.34
N ASP A 450 -0.75 7.97 14.99
CA ASP A 450 -1.36 9.24 15.39
C ASP A 450 -2.17 9.83 14.22
N PRO A 451 -3.52 9.91 14.35
CA PRO A 451 -4.40 10.46 13.33
C PRO A 451 -4.12 11.92 12.96
N ASP A 452 -3.50 12.72 13.83
CA ASP A 452 -3.21 14.14 13.56
C ASP A 452 -2.16 14.31 12.47
N ASN A 453 -1.45 13.24 12.11
CA ASN A 453 -0.43 13.22 11.07
C ASN A 453 -0.97 12.89 9.67
N CYS A 454 -2.28 12.79 9.48
CA CYS A 454 -2.87 12.55 8.15
C CYS A 454 -2.63 13.74 7.22
N LEU A 455 -2.40 13.45 5.93
CA LEU A 455 -2.19 14.45 4.90
C LEU A 455 -3.53 15.02 4.38
N ILE A 456 -4.58 14.21 4.42
CA ILE A 456 -5.94 14.56 4.02
C ILE A 456 -6.87 14.40 5.23
N VAL A 457 -7.67 15.42 5.54
CA VAL A 457 -8.59 15.42 6.70
C VAL A 457 -10.02 15.16 6.26
#